data_AF-A0A3N5Y355-F1
#
_entry.id   AF-A0A3N5Y355-F1
#
_cell.length_a   1.000
_cell.length_b   1.000
_cell.length_c   1.000
_cell.angle_alpha   90.00
_cell.angle_beta   90.00
_cell.angle_gamma   90.00
#
_symmetry.space_group_name_H-M   'P 1'
#
loop_
_entity.id
_entity.type
_entity.pdbx_description
1 polymer ?
#
loop_
_entity_poly.entity_id
_entity_poly.type
_entity_poly.pdbx_seq_one_letter_code
_entity_poly.pdbx_strand_id
1 'polypeptide(L)'
;IVRASRSHADHTVVPRETPMQKALYACDEITGLVTAVALVRPSRSLYDLTSSSVKKKWKDKAFAAGANRDEITRATQEFGLDLWEHTDNVILAMRGIAPELGLEGNLQP
;
A
#
# COMPACT_ATOMS: atom_id res chain seq x y z
N ILE A 1 -10.37 -17.58 -4.22
CA ILE A 1 -8.96 -17.19 -4.48
C ILE A 1 -8.74 -16.83 -5.95
N VAL A 2 -8.93 -17.74 -6.92
CA VAL A 2 -8.72 -17.44 -8.37
C VAL A 2 -9.50 -16.21 -8.87
N ARG A 3 -10.78 -16.06 -8.48
CA ARG A 3 -11.58 -14.88 -8.87
C ARG A 3 -11.05 -13.57 -8.29
N ALA A 4 -10.47 -13.61 -7.08
CA ALA A 4 -9.89 -12.41 -6.45
C ALA A 4 -8.60 -11.96 -7.13
N SER A 5 -7.73 -12.92 -7.48
CA SER A 5 -6.57 -12.63 -8.32
C SER A 5 -6.96 -12.06 -9.69
N ARG A 6 -8.06 -12.51 -10.30
CA ARG A 6 -8.54 -11.89 -11.55
C ARG A 6 -9.07 -10.47 -11.32
N SER A 7 -9.91 -10.27 -10.30
CA SER A 7 -10.56 -8.99 -10.03
C SER A 7 -9.64 -7.87 -9.50
N HIS A 8 -8.37 -8.13 -9.16
CA HIS A 8 -7.44 -7.06 -8.78
C HIS A 8 -7.00 -6.23 -10.00
N ALA A 9 -7.01 -6.85 -11.18
CA ALA A 9 -6.59 -6.21 -12.42
C ALA A 9 -7.80 -5.66 -13.18
N ASP A 10 -7.91 -4.33 -13.28
CA ASP A 10 -9.06 -3.66 -13.91
C ASP A 10 -9.29 -4.06 -15.38
N HIS A 11 -8.24 -4.44 -16.11
CA HIS A 11 -8.32 -4.90 -17.50
C HIS A 11 -9.01 -6.26 -17.68
N THR A 12 -9.28 -7.00 -16.59
CA THR A 12 -9.94 -8.32 -16.66
C THR A 12 -11.46 -8.25 -16.69
N VAL A 13 -12.05 -7.06 -16.46
CA VAL A 13 -13.50 -6.82 -16.42
C VAL A 13 -14.24 -7.68 -15.38
N VAL A 14 -13.53 -8.27 -14.41
CA VAL A 14 -14.13 -9.05 -13.33
C VAL A 14 -14.49 -8.13 -12.17
N PRO A 15 -15.77 -7.97 -11.80
CA PRO A 15 -16.17 -7.08 -10.72
C PRO A 15 -15.71 -7.58 -9.34
N ARG A 16 -15.43 -6.63 -8.45
CA ARG A 16 -15.09 -6.85 -7.04
C ARG A 16 -16.37 -6.85 -6.18
N GLU A 17 -16.93 -8.02 -5.97
CA GLU A 17 -18.21 -8.22 -5.25
C GLU A 17 -18.00 -8.42 -3.75
N THR A 18 -16.90 -9.04 -3.36
CA THR A 18 -16.64 -9.47 -1.97
C THR A 18 -15.66 -8.55 -1.25
N PRO A 19 -15.72 -8.47 0.09
CA PRO A 19 -14.75 -7.71 0.88
C PRO A 19 -13.29 -8.12 0.60
N MET A 20 -13.02 -9.41 0.38
CA MET A 20 -11.68 -9.92 0.07
C MET A 20 -11.14 -9.39 -1.26
N GLN A 21 -11.98 -9.30 -2.29
CA GLN A 21 -11.59 -8.79 -3.61
C GLN A 21 -11.26 -7.30 -3.56
N LYS A 22 -12.06 -6.54 -2.80
CA LYS A 22 -11.85 -5.10 -2.58
C LYS A 22 -10.60 -4.85 -1.74
N ALA A 23 -10.40 -5.62 -0.67
CA ALA A 23 -9.20 -5.54 0.17
C ALA A 23 -7.93 -5.84 -0.63
N LEU A 24 -7.94 -6.90 -1.46
CA LEU A 24 -6.78 -7.23 -2.30
C LEU A 24 -6.42 -6.08 -3.25
N TYR A 25 -7.42 -5.52 -3.93
CA TYR A 25 -7.22 -4.39 -4.83
C TYR A 25 -6.73 -3.13 -4.10
N ALA A 26 -7.30 -2.84 -2.93
CA ALA A 26 -6.89 -1.69 -2.10
C ALA A 26 -5.47 -1.83 -1.55
N CYS A 27 -4.97 -3.05 -1.32
CA CYS A 27 -3.62 -3.28 -0.81
C CYS A 27 -2.53 -3.29 -1.89
N ASP A 28 -2.85 -3.67 -3.12
CA ASP A 28 -1.85 -3.96 -4.16
C ASP A 28 -0.94 -2.75 -4.45
N GLU A 29 -1.51 -1.66 -4.96
CA GLU A 29 -0.73 -0.48 -5.34
C GLU A 29 -0.16 0.30 -4.12
N ILE A 30 -0.89 0.37 -3.00
CA ILE A 30 -0.46 1.14 -1.83
C ILE A 30 0.76 0.51 -1.14
N THR A 31 0.91 -0.82 -1.16
CA THR A 31 2.08 -1.50 -0.56
C THR A 31 3.37 -1.15 -1.29
N GLY A 32 3.32 -0.98 -2.62
CA GLY A 32 4.44 -0.52 -3.43
C GLY A 32 4.88 0.89 -3.03
N LEU A 33 3.92 1.81 -2.84
CA LEU A 33 4.21 3.16 -2.38
C LEU A 33 4.82 3.17 -0.97
N VAL A 34 4.23 2.42 -0.02
CA VAL A 34 4.73 2.28 1.36
C VAL A 34 6.17 1.77 1.36
N THR A 35 6.46 0.74 0.56
CA THR A 35 7.80 0.16 0.38
C THR A 35 8.78 1.20 -0.15
N ALA A 36 8.41 1.91 -1.21
CA ALA A 36 9.26 2.95 -1.79
C ALA A 36 9.57 4.05 -0.76
N VAL A 37 8.58 4.47 0.03
CA VAL A 37 8.78 5.50 1.08
C VAL A 37 9.70 4.98 2.19
N ALA A 38 9.58 3.72 2.59
CA ALA A 38 10.51 3.12 3.56
C ALA A 38 11.96 3.17 3.06
N LEU A 39 12.20 2.74 1.82
CA LEU A 39 13.55 2.62 1.24
C LEU A 39 14.30 3.94 1.07
N VAL A 40 13.60 5.05 0.88
CA VAL A 40 14.23 6.37 0.73
C VAL A 40 14.46 7.11 2.05
N ARG A 41 14.02 6.54 3.18
CA ARG A 41 14.26 7.13 4.50
C ARG A 41 15.64 6.70 5.03
N PRO A 42 16.28 7.51 5.89
CA PRO A 42 17.56 7.14 6.50
C PRO A 42 17.53 5.83 7.26
N SER A 43 16.40 5.53 7.94
CA SER A 43 16.21 4.28 8.67
C SER A 43 16.08 3.06 7.77
N ARG A 44 15.62 3.24 6.51
CA ARG A 44 15.18 2.18 5.59
C ARG A 44 14.22 1.18 6.23
N SER A 45 13.46 1.63 7.21
CA SER A 45 12.66 0.79 8.10
C SER A 45 11.17 1.11 8.01
N LEU A 46 10.34 0.07 8.16
CA LEU A 46 8.90 0.22 8.38
C LEU A 46 8.56 0.57 9.83
N TYR A 47 9.42 0.26 10.80
CA TYR A 47 9.10 0.40 12.23
C TYR A 47 8.84 1.85 12.65
N ASP A 48 9.49 2.81 12.01
CA ASP A 48 9.31 4.24 12.25
C ASP A 48 8.51 4.95 11.13
N LEU A 49 7.92 4.20 10.18
CA LEU A 49 7.16 4.76 9.07
C LEU A 49 5.71 5.09 9.47
N THR A 50 5.20 6.25 9.12
CA THR A 50 3.81 6.65 9.40
C THR A 50 3.09 7.06 8.11
N SER A 51 1.76 7.00 8.08
CA SER A 51 0.95 7.52 6.98
C SER A 51 1.28 8.97 6.65
N SER A 52 1.67 9.79 7.63
CA SER A 52 2.11 11.16 7.42
C SER A 52 3.36 11.29 6.54
N SER A 53 4.33 10.37 6.67
CA SER A 53 5.51 10.33 5.81
C SER A 53 5.14 9.93 4.37
N VAL A 54 4.23 8.96 4.23
CA VAL A 54 3.69 8.56 2.92
C VAL A 54 2.92 9.72 2.29
N LYS A 55 2.10 10.45 3.05
CA LYS A 55 1.34 11.62 2.61
C LYS A 55 2.20 12.76 2.10
N LYS A 56 3.38 12.96 2.68
CA LYS A 56 4.34 13.95 2.16
C LYS A 56 4.85 13.56 0.77
N LYS A 57 5.21 12.28 0.57
CA LYS A 57 5.70 11.75 -0.71
C LYS A 57 4.59 11.57 -1.75
N TRP A 58 3.35 11.36 -1.32
CA TRP A 58 2.18 11.27 -2.19
C TRP A 58 2.03 12.48 -3.12
N LYS A 59 2.31 13.69 -2.62
CA LYS A 59 2.21 14.94 -3.39
C LYS A 59 3.28 15.08 -4.47
N ASP A 60 4.42 14.41 -4.30
CA ASP A 60 5.49 14.37 -5.27
C ASP A 60 5.16 13.31 -6.32
N LYS A 61 4.63 13.74 -7.48
CA LYS A 61 4.22 12.83 -8.55
C LYS A 61 5.41 12.13 -9.25
N ALA A 62 6.61 12.70 -9.15
CA ALA A 62 7.81 12.07 -9.72
C ALA A 62 8.30 10.91 -8.83
N PHE A 63 8.08 11.02 -7.51
CA PHE A 63 8.35 9.93 -6.59
C PHE A 63 7.39 8.76 -6.82
N ALA A 64 7.96 7.54 -6.97
CA ALA A 64 7.19 6.35 -7.31
C ALA A 64 6.22 6.61 -8.48
N ALA A 65 6.75 7.11 -9.61
CA ALA A 65 5.96 7.47 -10.78
C ALA A 65 5.12 6.31 -11.36
N GLY A 66 5.50 5.06 -11.06
CA GLY A 66 4.71 3.88 -11.39
C GLY A 66 3.45 3.70 -10.53
N ALA A 67 3.37 4.33 -9.35
CA ALA A 67 2.22 4.21 -8.47
C ALA A 67 1.06 5.09 -8.96
N ASN A 68 -0.05 4.46 -9.30
CA ASN A 68 -1.23 5.16 -9.81
C ASN A 68 -2.07 5.70 -8.65
N ARG A 69 -1.91 7.00 -8.36
CA ARG A 69 -2.58 7.68 -7.24
C ARG A 69 -4.09 7.68 -7.35
N ASP A 70 -4.63 7.78 -8.56
CA ASP A 70 -6.07 7.77 -8.79
C ASP A 70 -6.64 6.37 -8.55
N GLU A 71 -5.90 5.34 -8.96
CA GLU A 71 -6.22 3.93 -8.71
C GLU A 71 -6.21 3.59 -7.23
N ILE A 72 -5.15 3.96 -6.51
CA ILE A 72 -5.05 3.78 -5.05
C ILE A 72 -6.22 4.45 -4.34
N THR A 73 -6.56 5.68 -4.74
CA THR A 73 -7.66 6.43 -4.14
C THR A 73 -9.00 5.74 -4.39
N ARG A 74 -9.27 5.34 -5.64
CA ARG A 74 -10.48 4.61 -6.01
C ARG A 74 -10.58 3.26 -5.28
N ALA A 75 -9.51 2.48 -5.27
CA ALA A 75 -9.47 1.16 -4.62
C ALA A 75 -9.79 1.26 -3.13
N THR A 76 -9.22 2.27 -2.46
CA THR A 76 -9.46 2.51 -1.03
C THR A 76 -10.92 2.94 -0.77
N GLN A 77 -11.47 3.81 -1.62
CA GLN A 77 -12.88 4.22 -1.55
C GLN A 77 -13.84 3.05 -1.81
N GLU A 78 -13.56 2.19 -2.79
CA GLU A 78 -14.35 0.97 -3.08
C GLU A 78 -14.37 0.00 -1.90
N PHE A 79 -13.27 -0.04 -1.14
CA PHE A 79 -13.14 -0.81 0.09
C PHE A 79 -13.86 -0.17 1.29
N GLY A 80 -14.13 1.13 1.23
CA GLY A 80 -14.91 1.86 2.24
C GLY A 80 -14.07 2.44 3.38
N LEU A 81 -12.78 2.70 3.17
CA LEU A 81 -11.88 3.32 4.15
C LEU A 81 -11.39 4.69 3.69
N ASP A 82 -10.92 5.51 4.63
CA ASP A 82 -10.09 6.67 4.30
C ASP A 82 -8.71 6.22 3.79
N LEU A 83 -8.13 6.97 2.84
CA LEU A 83 -6.83 6.65 2.26
C LEU A 83 -5.72 6.55 3.31
N TRP A 84 -5.69 7.47 4.27
CA TRP A 84 -4.62 7.54 5.27
C TRP A 84 -4.83 6.51 6.37
N GLU A 85 -6.09 6.24 6.74
CA GLU A 85 -6.44 5.12 7.62
C GLU A 85 -5.98 3.78 7.01
N HIS A 86 -6.31 3.54 5.74
CA HIS A 86 -5.88 2.33 5.03
C HIS A 86 -4.35 2.25 4.90
N THR A 87 -3.69 3.38 4.66
CA THR A 87 -2.22 3.45 4.63
C THR A 87 -1.61 3.02 5.97
N ASP A 88 -2.17 3.46 7.10
CA ASP A 88 -1.71 3.03 8.42
C ASP A 88 -1.96 1.53 8.65
N ASN A 89 -3.12 1.01 8.24
CA ASN A 89 -3.40 -0.43 8.30
C ASN A 89 -2.36 -1.26 7.53
N VAL A 90 -2.01 -0.82 6.31
CA VAL A 90 -1.00 -1.46 5.47
C VAL A 90 0.38 -1.40 6.11
N ILE A 91 0.78 -0.23 6.64
CA ILE A 91 2.06 -0.08 7.35
C ILE A 91 2.12 -1.05 8.54
N LEU A 92 1.08 -1.11 9.37
CA LEU A 92 1.03 -1.98 10.54
C LEU A 92 1.09 -3.47 10.15
N ALA A 93 0.38 -3.86 9.10
CA ALA A 93 0.44 -5.23 8.58
C ALA A 93 1.85 -5.58 8.07
N MET A 94 2.46 -4.71 7.26
CA MET A 94 3.81 -4.93 6.72
C MET A 94 4.88 -4.92 7.80
N ARG A 95 4.73 -4.14 8.87
CA ARG A 95 5.65 -4.15 10.03
C ARG A 95 5.75 -5.52 10.68
N GLY A 96 4.64 -6.26 10.76
CA GLY A 96 4.60 -7.60 11.34
C GLY A 96 5.48 -8.62 10.60
N ILE A 97 5.79 -8.35 9.33
CA ILE A 97 6.63 -9.18 8.46
C ILE A 97 7.83 -8.39 7.91
N ALA A 98 8.22 -7.28 8.55
CA ALA A 98 9.30 -6.42 8.06
C ALA A 98 10.64 -7.15 7.80
N PRO A 99 11.06 -8.15 8.62
CA PRO A 99 12.25 -8.94 8.33
C PRO A 99 12.14 -9.74 7.01
N GLU A 100 10.97 -10.32 6.73
CA GLU A 100 10.73 -11.09 5.49
C GLU A 100 10.72 -10.19 4.26
N LEU A 101 10.29 -8.94 4.43
CA LEU A 101 10.28 -7.93 3.38
C LEU A 101 11.65 -7.25 3.17
N GLY A 102 12.63 -7.50 4.05
CA GLY A 102 13.90 -6.78 4.05
C GLY A 102 13.76 -5.29 4.41
N LEU A 103 12.74 -4.94 5.18
CA LEU A 103 12.38 -3.57 5.56
C LEU A 103 12.50 -3.31 7.08
N GLU A 104 13.30 -4.10 7.78
CA GLU A 104 13.71 -3.81 9.16
C GLU A 104 14.63 -2.58 9.23
N GLY A 105 15.44 -2.37 8.19
CA GLY A 105 16.38 -1.26 8.10
C GLY A 105 17.44 -1.31 9.20
N ASN A 106 17.85 -0.14 9.67
CA ASN A 106 18.85 -0.02 10.74
C ASN A 106 18.23 0.11 12.14
N LEU A 107 16.92 -0.14 12.26
CA LEU A 107 16.19 -0.08 13.52
C LEU A 107 15.93 -1.52 13.97
N GLN A 108 16.36 -1.84 15.19
CA GLN A 108 15.92 -3.05 15.86
C GLN A 108 14.60 -2.75 16.59
N PRO A 109 13.61 -3.65 16.51
CA PRO A 109 12.29 -3.46 17.12
C PRO A 109 12.34 -3.37 18.66
#